data_AF-A0A074VGJ1-F1
#
_entry.id   AF-A0A074VGJ1-F1
#
_cell.length_a   1.000
_cell.length_b   1.000
_cell.length_c   1.000
_cell.angle_alpha   90.00
_cell.angle_beta   90.00
_cell.angle_gamma   90.00
#
_symmetry.space_group_name_H-M   'P 1'
#
loop_
_entity.id
_entity.type
_entity.pdbx_description
1 polymer ?
#
loop_
_entity_poly.entity_id
_entity_poly.type
_entity_poly.pdbx_seq_one_letter_code
_entity_poly.pdbx_strand_id
1 'polypeptide(L)'
;MQAWFQQLLGNDFGLLVSVIVKIVIIMLPLIITVAYLTYFERKVIGYMQLRVGPNVTGPYGLIQPFADVLKLLFKEVTRPSQANKALFYIGPMMSLMPAFAAWQLSRSVKHGFLPELMPVYFIF
;
A
#
# COMPACT_ATOMS: atom_id res chain seq x y z
N MET A 1 2.40 18.90 15.83
CA MET A 1 3.55 18.07 15.42
C MET A 1 4.65 18.90 14.76
N GLN A 2 4.34 19.74 13.76
CA GLN A 2 5.34 20.62 13.11
C GLN A 2 6.01 21.59 14.09
N ALA A 3 5.23 22.36 14.87
CA ALA A 3 5.79 23.29 15.86
C ALA A 3 6.69 22.62 16.91
N TRP A 4 6.32 21.40 17.35
CA TRP A 4 7.12 20.59 18.27
C TRP A 4 8.46 20.16 17.67
N PHE A 5 8.47 19.69 16.41
CA PHE A 5 9.71 19.28 15.74
C PHE A 5 10.60 20.47 15.37
N GLN A 6 10.02 21.61 15.00
CA GLN A 6 10.76 22.84 14.70
C GLN A 6 11.42 23.42 15.95
N GLN A 7 10.76 23.34 17.11
CA GLN A 7 11.33 23.78 18.39
C GLN A 7 12.50 22.89 18.85
N LEU A 8 12.52 21.61 18.45
CA LEU A 8 13.50 20.63 18.92
C LEU A 8 14.71 20.45 17.97
N LEU A 9 14.52 20.64 16.66
CA LEU A 9 15.52 20.30 15.62
C LEU A 9 15.87 21.49 14.70
N GLY A 10 15.31 22.68 14.92
CA GLY A 10 15.45 23.83 14.02
C GLY A 10 14.41 23.85 12.90
N ASN A 11 14.21 25.01 12.26
CA ASN A 11 13.03 25.27 11.42
C ASN A 11 12.97 24.39 10.16
N ASP A 12 14.09 24.24 9.45
CA ASP A 12 14.14 23.50 8.18
C ASP A 12 14.17 21.97 8.40
N PHE A 13 15.00 21.50 9.34
CA PHE A 13 15.08 20.08 9.68
C PHE A 13 13.81 19.58 10.37
N GLY A 14 13.21 20.38 11.25
CA GLY A 14 11.95 20.07 11.90
C GLY A 14 10.79 19.94 10.91
N LEU A 15 10.79 20.73 9.83
CA LEU A 15 9.83 20.61 8.74
C LEU A 15 9.97 19.27 8.02
N LEU A 16 11.17 18.93 7.55
CA LEU A 16 11.42 17.67 6.83
C LEU A 16 11.02 16.45 7.66
N VAL A 17 11.46 16.39 8.92
CA VAL A 17 11.12 15.29 9.83
C VAL A 17 9.61 15.20 10.03
N SER A 18 8.94 16.33 10.24
CA SER A 18 7.49 16.33 10.44
C SER A 18 6.70 15.84 9.23
N VAL A 19 7.18 16.12 8.01
CA VAL A 19 6.54 15.67 6.76
C VAL A 19 6.72 14.16 6.61
N ILE A 20 7.93 13.64 6.82
CA ILE A 20 8.22 12.21 6.73
C ILE A 20 7.37 11.43 7.75
N VAL A 21 7.30 11.91 9.00
CA VAL A 21 6.49 11.27 10.05
C VAL A 21 5.01 11.24 9.66
N LYS A 22 4.46 12.32 9.11
CA LYS A 22 3.08 12.35 8.61
C LYS A 22 2.85 11.32 7.49
N ILE A 23 3.78 11.20 6.54
CA ILE A 23 3.69 10.22 5.45
C ILE A 23 3.66 8.79 6.02
N VAL A 24 4.55 8.47 6.96
CA VAL A 24 4.60 7.14 7.58
C VAL A 24 3.32 6.82 8.36
N ILE A 25 2.80 7.78 9.12
CA ILE A 25 1.55 7.61 9.89
C ILE A 25 0.35 7.33 8.98
N ILE A 26 0.33 7.89 7.77
CA ILE A 26 -0.74 7.64 6.79
C ILE A 26 -0.54 6.28 6.09
N MET A 27 0.70 5.93 5.74
CA MET A 27 1.01 4.69 5.02
C MET A 27 0.82 3.43 5.86
N LEU A 28 1.15 3.46 7.16
CA LEU A 28 1.02 2.30 8.05
C LEU A 28 -0.40 1.69 8.08
N PRO A 29 -1.46 2.46 8.43
CA PRO A 29 -2.82 1.91 8.46
C PRO A 29 -3.31 1.51 7.06
N LEU A 30 -2.83 2.18 5.99
CA LEU A 30 -3.17 1.81 4.62
C LEU A 30 -2.67 0.40 4.28
N ILE A 31 -1.38 0.12 4.52
CA ILE A 31 -0.78 -1.19 4.26
C ILE A 31 -1.46 -2.28 5.10
N ILE A 32 -1.73 -1.99 6.38
CA ILE A 32 -2.43 -2.93 7.27
C ILE A 32 -3.83 -3.23 6.74
N THR A 33 -4.58 -2.22 6.32
CA THR A 33 -5.94 -2.40 5.77
C THR A 33 -5.93 -3.28 4.54
N VAL A 34 -5.04 -3.00 3.58
CA VAL A 34 -4.91 -3.79 2.35
C VAL A 34 -4.51 -5.24 2.66
N ALA A 35 -3.56 -5.45 3.59
CA ALA A 35 -3.13 -6.77 4.01
C ALA A 35 -4.28 -7.62 4.60
N TYR A 36 -5.11 -7.04 5.46
CA TYR A 36 -6.27 -7.73 6.02
C TYR A 36 -7.41 -7.91 5.01
N LEU A 37 -7.57 -6.98 4.07
CA LEU A 37 -8.56 -7.10 3.00
C LEU A 37 -8.25 -8.32 2.11
N THR A 38 -6.98 -8.53 1.73
CA THR A 38 -6.59 -9.74 0.99
C THR A 38 -6.83 -11.03 1.80
N TYR A 39 -6.62 -11.01 3.11
CA TYR A 39 -6.97 -12.15 3.97
C TYR A 39 -8.48 -12.42 3.97
N PHE A 40 -9.29 -11.35 4.06
CA PHE A 40 -10.75 -11.45 4.03
C PHE A 40 -11.24 -12.03 2.71
N GLU A 41 -10.73 -11.55 1.57
CA GLU A 41 -11.06 -12.08 0.24
C GLU A 41 -10.83 -13.60 0.15
N ARG A 42 -9.67 -14.08 0.61
CA ARG A 42 -9.37 -15.53 0.63
C ARG A 42 -10.36 -16.32 1.48
N LYS A 43 -10.82 -15.73 2.59
CA LYS A 43 -11.77 -16.35 3.49
C LYS A 43 -13.18 -16.41 2.87
N VAL A 44 -13.61 -15.33 2.22
CA VAL A 44 -14.88 -15.25 1.48
C VAL A 44 -14.92 -16.28 0.35
N ILE A 45 -13.87 -16.34 -0.48
CA ILE A 45 -13.78 -17.30 -1.59
C ILE A 45 -13.81 -18.76 -1.07
N GLY A 46 -13.16 -19.02 0.07
CA GLY A 46 -13.23 -20.32 0.73
C GLY A 46 -14.65 -20.71 1.11
N TYR A 47 -15.36 -19.80 1.80
CA TYR A 47 -16.74 -20.04 2.22
C TYR A 47 -17.70 -20.23 1.04
N MET A 48 -17.52 -19.48 -0.05
CA MET A 48 -18.31 -19.66 -1.29
C MET A 48 -18.14 -21.07 -1.88
N GLN A 49 -16.96 -21.67 -1.71
CA GLN A 49 -16.62 -23.00 -2.23
C GLN A 49 -16.87 -24.12 -1.20
N LEU A 50 -17.59 -23.84 -0.10
CA LEU A 50 -17.82 -24.76 1.01
C LEU A 50 -16.52 -25.37 1.58
N ARG A 51 -15.40 -24.64 1.52
CA ARG A 51 -14.12 -25.02 2.14
C ARG A 51 -13.70 -24.01 3.19
N VAL A 52 -13.03 -24.47 4.23
CA VAL A 52 -12.49 -23.56 5.24
C VAL A 52 -11.36 -22.75 4.61
N GLY A 53 -11.42 -21.42 4.76
CA GLY A 53 -10.35 -20.52 4.36
C GLY A 53 -9.04 -20.77 5.13
N PRO A 54 -8.00 -19.94 4.93
CA PRO A 54 -6.67 -20.17 5.50
C PRO A 54 -6.71 -20.33 7.04
N ASN A 55 -6.29 -21.49 7.56
CA ASN A 55 -6.33 -21.82 9.00
C ASN A 55 -4.99 -22.32 9.58
N VAL A 56 -3.90 -22.28 8.81
CA VAL A 56 -2.64 -22.97 9.15
C VAL A 56 -1.54 -22.08 9.75
N THR A 57 -1.68 -20.75 9.71
CA THR A 57 -0.62 -19.79 10.12
C THR A 57 -0.85 -19.16 11.52
N GLY A 58 -1.71 -19.73 12.36
CA GLY A 58 -2.03 -19.25 13.72
C GLY A 58 -3.53 -19.33 14.04
N PRO A 59 -4.01 -18.87 15.20
CA PRO A 59 -5.44 -18.87 15.52
C PRO A 59 -6.21 -18.08 14.45
N TYR A 60 -7.16 -18.75 13.79
CA TYR A 60 -7.94 -18.24 12.64
C TYR A 60 -7.10 -17.75 11.44
N GLY A 61 -5.79 -18.03 11.36
CA GLY A 61 -4.94 -17.58 10.25
C GLY A 61 -4.66 -16.07 10.20
N LEU A 62 -4.81 -15.33 11.32
CA LEU A 62 -4.62 -13.87 11.36
C LEU A 62 -3.20 -13.40 10.98
N ILE A 63 -2.19 -14.27 11.15
CA ILE A 63 -0.79 -13.98 10.85
C ILE A 63 -0.49 -14.21 9.35
N GLN A 64 -1.44 -14.76 8.58
CA GLN A 64 -1.26 -15.07 7.16
C GLN A 64 -0.75 -13.88 6.30
N PRO A 65 -1.26 -12.63 6.45
CA PRO A 65 -0.75 -11.51 5.65
C PRO A 65 0.72 -11.19 5.93
N PHE A 66 1.17 -11.34 7.17
CA PHE A 66 2.58 -11.15 7.53
C PHE A 66 3.46 -12.27 6.97
N ALA A 67 2.98 -13.51 7.01
CA ALA A 67 3.68 -14.65 6.41
C ALA A 67 3.82 -14.49 4.88
N ASP A 68 2.82 -13.95 4.21
CA ASP A 68 2.87 -13.67 2.77
C ASP A 68 3.91 -12.60 2.43
N VAL A 69 4.00 -11.52 3.23
CA VAL A 69 5.03 -10.48 3.06
C VAL A 69 6.42 -11.08 3.26
N LEU A 70 6.64 -11.82 4.34
CA LEU A 70 7.94 -12.46 4.59
C LEU A 70 8.31 -13.42 3.45
N LYS A 71 7.35 -14.22 2.98
CA LYS A 71 7.55 -15.11 1.83
C LYS A 71 7.97 -14.36 0.57
N LEU A 72 7.40 -13.18 0.29
CA LEU A 72 7.78 -12.36 -0.86
C LEU A 72 9.17 -11.74 -0.69
N LEU A 73 9.56 -11.36 0.52
CA LEU A 73 10.90 -10.80 0.80
C LEU A 73 12.02 -11.83 0.61
N PHE A 74 11.76 -13.10 0.96
CA PHE A 74 12.70 -14.20 0.75
C PHE A 74 12.59 -14.86 -0.63
N LYS A 75 11.65 -14.41 -1.48
CA LYS A 75 11.48 -14.97 -2.82
C LYS A 75 12.68 -14.58 -3.68
N GLU A 76 13.40 -15.57 -4.19
CA GLU A 76 14.42 -15.34 -5.21
C GLU A 76 13.81 -14.68 -6.45
N VAL A 77 14.42 -13.58 -6.89
CA VAL A 77 13.99 -12.86 -8.09
C VAL A 77 14.55 -13.59 -9.31
N THR A 78 13.82 -14.62 -9.76
CA THR A 78 14.17 -15.37 -10.97
C THR A 78 13.95 -14.49 -12.20
N ARG A 79 15.03 -14.15 -12.92
CA ARG A 79 14.98 -13.38 -14.17
C ARG A 79 14.99 -14.32 -15.37
N PRO A 80 14.04 -14.20 -16.33
CA PRO A 80 14.11 -14.93 -17.58
C PRO A 80 15.33 -14.49 -18.40
N SER A 81 16.11 -15.45 -18.90
CA SER A 81 17.36 -15.20 -19.63
C SER A 81 17.17 -14.42 -20.95
N GLN A 82 15.95 -14.44 -21.50
CA GLN A 82 15.59 -13.84 -22.79
C GLN A 82 14.83 -12.50 -22.67
N ALA A 83 14.66 -11.93 -21.47
CA ALA A 83 13.91 -10.68 -21.30
C ALA A 83 14.79 -9.43 -21.30
N ASN A 84 14.25 -8.33 -21.86
CA ASN A 84 14.87 -7.01 -21.80
C ASN A 84 14.90 -6.51 -20.33
N LYS A 85 16.12 -6.28 -19.82
CA LYS A 85 16.38 -5.86 -18.43
C LYS A 85 15.65 -4.57 -18.06
N ALA A 86 15.56 -3.60 -18.97
CA ALA A 86 14.92 -2.32 -18.69
C ALA A 86 13.41 -2.47 -18.47
N LEU A 87 12.75 -3.23 -19.34
CA LEU A 87 11.30 -3.40 -19.29
C LEU A 87 10.85 -4.23 -18.08
N PHE A 88 11.66 -5.19 -17.65
CA PHE A 88 11.36 -6.03 -16.48
C PHE A 88 11.34 -5.24 -15.16
N TYR A 89 12.16 -4.19 -15.03
CA TYR A 89 12.14 -3.31 -13.85
C TYR A 89 11.15 -2.15 -14.00
N ILE A 90 11.05 -1.56 -15.19
CA ILE A 90 10.17 -0.42 -15.43
C ILE A 90 8.69 -0.83 -15.38
N GLY A 91 8.35 -2.04 -15.84
CA GLY A 91 6.97 -2.53 -15.87
C GLY A 91 6.25 -2.44 -14.50
N PRO A 92 6.80 -3.05 -13.43
CA PRO A 92 6.23 -2.92 -12.10
C PRO A 92 6.22 -1.49 -11.55
N MET A 93 7.18 -0.64 -11.92
CA MET A 93 7.16 0.76 -11.46
C MET A 93 6.03 1.55 -12.13
N MET A 94 5.81 1.34 -13.44
CA MET A 94 4.77 2.00 -14.20
C MET A 94 3.36 1.65 -13.73
N SER A 95 3.13 0.44 -13.22
CA SER A 95 1.83 0.06 -12.67
C SER A 95 1.56 0.63 -11.28
N LEU A 96 2.59 0.87 -10.47
CA LEU A 96 2.45 1.43 -9.11
C LEU A 96 2.28 2.95 -9.09
N MET A 97 2.88 3.66 -10.04
CA MET A 97 2.79 5.13 -10.14
C MET A 97 1.34 5.67 -10.16
N PRO A 98 0.43 5.17 -11.03
CA PRO A 98 -0.95 5.68 -11.08
C PRO A 98 -1.75 5.35 -9.80
N ALA A 99 -1.50 4.19 -9.17
CA ALA A 99 -2.20 3.79 -7.96
C ALA A 99 -1.94 4.75 -6.79
N PHE A 100 -0.68 5.17 -6.60
CA PHE A 100 -0.34 6.15 -5.57
C PHE A 100 -0.84 7.57 -5.90
N ALA A 101 -0.81 7.96 -7.19
CA ALA A 101 -1.35 9.24 -7.63
C ALA A 101 -2.86 9.36 -7.38
N ALA A 102 -3.63 8.30 -7.67
CA ALA A 102 -5.07 8.25 -7.46
C ALA A 102 -5.44 8.39 -5.97
N TRP A 103 -4.69 7.73 -5.08
CA TRP A 103 -4.93 7.84 -3.63
C TRP A 103 -4.71 9.27 -3.11
N GLN A 104 -3.61 9.91 -3.52
CA GLN A 104 -3.31 11.30 -3.13
C GLN A 104 -4.39 12.26 -3.61
N LEU A 105 -4.91 12.02 -4.81
CA LEU A 105 -5.95 12.87 -5.34
C LEU A 105 -7.31 12.65 -4.65
N SER A 106 -7.69 11.42 -4.30
CA SER A 106 -8.90 11.15 -3.51
C SER A 106 -8.90 11.93 -2.18
N ARG A 107 -7.73 12.10 -1.55
CA ARG A 107 -7.55 12.96 -0.37
C ARG A 107 -7.75 14.46 -0.68
N SER A 108 -7.27 14.92 -1.83
CA SER A 108 -7.40 16.31 -2.29
C SER A 108 -8.85 16.69 -2.59
N VAL A 109 -9.64 15.78 -3.18
CA VAL A 109 -11.07 15.99 -3.47
C VAL A 109 -11.87 16.23 -2.19
N LYS A 110 -11.57 15.53 -1.09
CA LYS A 110 -12.21 15.78 0.21
C LYS A 110 -11.96 17.19 0.78
N HIS A 111 -10.94 17.91 0.30
CA HIS A 111 -10.65 19.30 0.70
C HIS A 111 -11.23 20.33 -0.28
N GLY A 112 -12.15 19.91 -1.17
CA GLY A 112 -12.91 20.82 -2.05
C GLY A 112 -12.13 21.37 -3.24
N PHE A 113 -10.96 20.79 -3.57
CA PHE A 113 -10.03 21.46 -4.48
C PHE A 113 -10.34 21.29 -5.97
N LEU A 114 -11.07 20.27 -6.44
CA LEU A 114 -11.45 20.10 -7.87
C LEU A 114 -12.72 19.23 -8.04
N PRO A 115 -13.94 19.81 -8.14
CA PRO A 115 -15.15 19.04 -8.44
C PRO A 115 -15.25 18.57 -9.90
N GLU A 116 -14.48 19.15 -10.82
CA GLU A 116 -14.59 18.91 -12.28
C GLU A 116 -14.00 17.58 -12.77
N LEU A 117 -13.16 16.91 -11.98
CA LEU A 117 -12.52 15.66 -12.37
C LEU A 117 -13.26 14.40 -11.86
N MET A 118 -14.35 14.55 -11.09
CA MET A 118 -15.15 13.42 -10.58
C MET A 118 -15.57 12.39 -11.64
N PRO A 119 -15.91 12.75 -12.90
CA PRO A 119 -16.33 11.78 -13.91
C PRO A 119 -15.20 10.83 -14.36
N VAL A 120 -13.94 11.29 -14.29
CA VAL A 120 -12.79 10.52 -14.79
C VAL A 120 -12.38 9.40 -13.82
N TYR A 121 -12.69 9.52 -12.53
CA TYR A 121 -12.33 8.55 -11.50
C TYR A 121 -13.26 7.34 -11.38
N PHE A 122 -14.47 7.41 -11.91
CA PHE A 122 -15.41 6.27 -11.88
C PHE A 122 -15.12 5.21 -12.96
N ILE A 123 -14.14 5.46 -13.84
CA ILE A 123 -13.83 4.62 -15.00
C ILE A 123 -12.57 3.74 -14.78
N PHE A 124 -11.87 3.90 -13.65
CA PHE A 124 -10.72 3.05 -13.26
C PHE A 124 -10.95 2.35 -11.92
#